data_AF-A0A2S2P1H3-F1
#
_entry.id   AF-A0A2S2P1H3-F1
#
_cell.length_a   1.000
_cell.length_b   1.000
_cell.length_c   1.000
_cell.angle_alpha   90.00
_cell.angle_beta   90.00
_cell.angle_gamma   90.00
#
_symmetry.space_group_name_H-M   'P 1'
#
loop_
_entity.id
_entity.type
_entity.pdbx_description
1 polymer ?
#
loop_
_entity_poly.entity_id
_entity_poly.type
_entity_poly.pdbx_seq_one_letter_code
_entity_poly.pdbx_strand_id
1 'polypeptide(L)'
;MITFTNDVISLLRKSYPEKMPSIVLMGHSLGGAIAVNIASTAESDLPIIGLVVIDVVEGSAMESLASMQSFLRSRPKSFKSLTDAISWGMGNGHIKNEESARVSIPGQIKNVATGKLGTDEFEEPMIDTPVLTEAISEPQYSIDSIREDEEFGAPSISNQKSLGNYTWRIDLCKTEKHWPGWFQGLSKKFLSIHAQKLLLLANIDRMDKDLTVGQMQGKFEMQVLTRVGHAVQEDDPEKVASILSNFLVRNKFANPTGDFVRILPGC
;
A
#
# COMPACT_ATOMS: atom_id res chain seq x y z
N MET A 1 1.79 -7.79 -17.11
CA MET A 1 0.55 -7.01 -17.06
C MET A 1 -0.66 -7.88 -17.40
N ILE A 2 -0.69 -8.53 -18.59
CA ILE A 2 -1.79 -9.40 -19.03
C ILE A 2 -2.25 -10.39 -17.96
N THR A 3 -1.34 -11.09 -17.29
CA THR A 3 -1.68 -12.06 -16.23
C THR A 3 -2.51 -11.42 -15.12
N PHE A 4 -2.04 -10.33 -14.49
CA PHE A 4 -2.79 -9.65 -13.43
C PHE A 4 -4.14 -9.12 -13.89
N THR A 5 -4.21 -8.57 -15.11
CA THR A 5 -5.48 -8.13 -15.72
C THR A 5 -6.46 -9.29 -15.85
N ASN A 6 -6.01 -10.42 -16.41
CA ASN A 6 -6.84 -11.61 -16.57
C ASN A 6 -7.27 -12.23 -15.24
N ASP A 7 -6.42 -12.19 -14.22
CA ASP A 7 -6.73 -12.72 -12.89
C ASP A 7 -7.90 -11.93 -12.27
N VAL A 8 -7.86 -10.59 -12.34
CA VAL A 8 -8.94 -9.73 -11.81
C VAL A 8 -10.23 -9.93 -12.61
N ILE A 9 -10.16 -10.00 -13.94
CA ILE A 9 -11.34 -10.23 -14.77
C ILE A 9 -11.95 -11.61 -14.49
N SER A 10 -11.11 -12.64 -14.33
CA SER A 10 -11.56 -13.99 -13.99
C SER A 10 -12.23 -14.02 -12.61
N LEU A 11 -11.69 -13.28 -11.64
CA LEU A 11 -12.30 -13.12 -10.34
C LEU A 11 -13.66 -12.43 -10.43
N LEU A 12 -13.79 -11.33 -11.18
CA LEU A 12 -15.07 -10.63 -11.36
C LEU A 12 -16.13 -11.53 -11.98
N ARG A 13 -15.79 -12.26 -13.04
CA ARG A 13 -16.69 -13.23 -13.70
C ARG A 13 -17.11 -14.37 -12.77
N LYS A 14 -16.20 -14.84 -11.91
CA LYS A 14 -16.50 -15.87 -10.91
C LYS A 14 -17.40 -15.35 -9.79
N SER A 15 -17.21 -14.10 -9.36
CA SER A 15 -17.99 -13.47 -8.29
C SER A 15 -19.39 -13.05 -8.75
N TYR A 16 -19.56 -12.71 -10.02
CA TYR A 16 -20.83 -12.25 -10.60
C TYR A 16 -21.19 -13.07 -11.86
N PRO A 17 -21.49 -14.39 -11.72
CA PRO A 17 -21.68 -15.28 -12.85
C PRO A 17 -22.96 -15.01 -13.65
N GLU A 18 -24.01 -14.47 -13.01
CA GLU A 18 -25.31 -14.25 -13.66
C GLU A 18 -25.42 -12.86 -14.28
N LYS A 19 -25.00 -11.82 -13.54
CA LYS A 19 -25.12 -10.44 -13.95
C LYS A 19 -24.02 -9.58 -13.34
N MET A 20 -23.19 -9.00 -14.20
CA MET A 20 -22.16 -8.05 -13.80
C MET A 20 -22.80 -6.73 -13.36
N PRO A 21 -22.54 -6.22 -12.13
CA PRO A 21 -22.96 -4.89 -11.72
C PRO A 21 -22.13 -3.83 -12.45
N SER A 22 -22.57 -2.57 -12.47
CA SER A 22 -21.72 -1.46 -12.91
C SER A 22 -20.49 -1.33 -12.02
N ILE A 23 -19.30 -1.19 -12.62
CA ILE A 23 -18.02 -1.24 -11.91
C ILE A 23 -17.34 0.12 -11.93
N VAL A 24 -16.88 0.57 -10.77
CA VAL A 24 -15.86 1.61 -10.65
C VAL A 24 -14.56 0.93 -10.25
N LEU A 25 -13.57 0.95 -11.13
CA LEU A 25 -12.24 0.40 -10.82
C LEU A 25 -11.43 1.44 -10.05
N MET A 26 -10.74 1.02 -9.00
CA MET A 26 -9.84 1.86 -8.23
C MET A 26 -8.54 1.12 -7.97
N GLY A 27 -7.41 1.78 -8.19
CA GLY A 27 -6.11 1.16 -7.98
C GLY A 27 -5.02 2.15 -7.63
N HIS A 28 -4.14 1.74 -6.72
CA HIS A 28 -2.94 2.48 -6.31
C HIS A 28 -1.69 1.89 -6.95
N SER A 29 -0.76 2.73 -7.40
CA SER A 29 0.54 2.29 -7.93
C SER A 29 0.39 1.18 -9.01
N LEU A 30 0.99 0.00 -8.82
CA LEU A 30 0.78 -1.18 -9.69
C LEU A 30 -0.72 -1.52 -9.88
N GLY A 31 -1.52 -1.46 -8.81
CA GLY A 31 -2.96 -1.67 -8.89
C GLY A 31 -3.66 -0.66 -9.79
N GLY A 32 -3.19 0.59 -9.83
CA GLY A 32 -3.67 1.61 -10.75
C GLY A 32 -3.36 1.25 -12.21
N ALA A 33 -2.15 0.77 -12.46
CA ALA A 33 -1.77 0.27 -13.77
C ALA A 33 -2.63 -0.93 -14.23
N ILE A 34 -2.91 -1.87 -13.32
CA ILE A 34 -3.80 -3.00 -13.59
C ILE A 34 -5.22 -2.51 -13.91
N ALA A 35 -5.76 -1.58 -13.11
CA ALA A 35 -7.09 -0.99 -13.30
C ALA A 35 -7.23 -0.30 -14.67
N VAL A 36 -6.24 0.48 -15.08
CA VAL A 36 -6.18 1.09 -16.42
C VAL A 36 -6.16 0.02 -17.51
N ASN A 37 -5.36 -1.04 -17.34
CA ASN A 37 -5.29 -2.10 -18.35
C ASN A 37 -6.63 -2.84 -18.48
N ILE A 38 -7.31 -3.17 -17.38
CA ILE A 38 -8.66 -3.76 -17.40
C ILE A 38 -9.65 -2.83 -18.10
N ALA A 39 -9.71 -1.56 -17.70
CA ALA A 39 -10.62 -0.60 -18.32
C ALA A 39 -10.31 -0.35 -19.82
N SER A 40 -9.07 -0.55 -20.25
CA SER A 40 -8.67 -0.42 -21.65
C SER A 40 -8.97 -1.64 -22.51
N THR A 41 -9.26 -2.82 -21.95
CA THR A 41 -9.61 -3.99 -22.76
C THR A 41 -10.94 -3.82 -23.50
N ALA A 42 -11.80 -2.90 -23.03
CA ALA A 42 -13.09 -2.56 -23.61
C ALA A 42 -14.00 -3.79 -23.82
N GLU A 43 -13.90 -4.77 -22.91
CA GLU A 43 -14.73 -5.97 -22.92
C GLU A 43 -16.19 -5.61 -22.58
N SER A 44 -17.12 -6.00 -23.46
CA SER A 44 -18.52 -5.60 -23.37
C SER A 44 -19.25 -6.16 -22.15
N ASP A 45 -18.76 -7.26 -21.56
CA ASP A 45 -19.31 -7.88 -20.37
C ASP A 45 -18.81 -7.24 -19.06
N LEU A 46 -17.90 -6.27 -19.14
CA LEU A 46 -17.40 -5.49 -18.01
C LEU A 46 -17.94 -4.05 -18.10
N PRO A 47 -19.09 -3.73 -17.46
CA PRO A 47 -19.69 -2.40 -17.50
C PRO A 47 -18.93 -1.42 -16.58
N ILE A 48 -17.74 -1.03 -17.00
CA ILE A 48 -16.86 -0.11 -16.27
C ILE A 48 -17.35 1.32 -16.49
N ILE A 49 -17.96 1.90 -15.46
CA ILE A 49 -18.55 3.24 -15.49
C ILE A 49 -17.58 4.32 -14.95
N GLY A 50 -16.60 3.91 -14.15
CA GLY A 50 -15.61 4.81 -13.56
C GLY A 50 -14.24 4.18 -13.37
N LEU A 51 -13.21 5.02 -13.34
CA LEU A 51 -11.82 4.63 -13.10
C LEU A 51 -11.14 5.64 -12.19
N VAL A 52 -10.58 5.15 -11.08
CA VAL A 52 -9.80 5.92 -10.11
C VAL A 52 -8.38 5.38 -10.09
N VAL A 53 -7.42 6.26 -10.30
CA VAL A 53 -5.99 5.94 -10.26
C VAL A 53 -5.34 6.76 -9.15
N ILE A 54 -4.58 6.09 -8.27
CA ILE A 54 -3.94 6.72 -7.12
C ILE A 54 -2.43 6.61 -7.24
N ASP A 55 -1.78 7.77 -7.17
CA ASP A 55 -0.33 7.96 -7.04
C ASP A 55 0.49 7.18 -8.08
N VAL A 56 0.05 7.17 -9.33
CA VAL A 56 0.81 6.62 -10.46
C VAL A 56 0.64 7.47 -11.72
N VAL A 57 1.78 7.82 -12.31
CA VAL A 57 1.89 8.51 -13.60
C VAL A 57 3.07 7.88 -14.34
N GLU A 58 2.95 7.68 -15.65
CA GLU A 58 3.97 6.97 -16.45
C GLU A 58 5.36 7.59 -16.31
N GLY A 59 5.50 8.89 -16.59
CA GLY A 59 6.81 9.56 -16.59
C GLY A 59 7.55 9.42 -15.25
N SER A 60 6.91 9.84 -14.16
CA SER A 60 7.51 9.76 -12.82
C SER A 60 7.71 8.32 -12.32
N ALA A 61 6.83 7.38 -12.69
CA ALA A 61 7.01 5.97 -12.35
C ALA A 61 8.26 5.39 -13.03
N MET A 62 8.47 5.70 -14.31
CA MET A 62 9.62 5.23 -15.09
C MET A 62 10.95 5.79 -14.56
N GLU A 63 10.97 7.07 -14.18
CA GLU A 63 12.15 7.71 -13.57
C GLU A 63 12.47 7.14 -12.17
N SER A 64 11.44 6.76 -11.42
CA SER A 64 11.57 6.29 -10.03
C SER A 64 11.95 4.82 -9.90
N LEU A 65 11.98 4.04 -10.99
CA LEU A 65 12.25 2.59 -10.92
C LEU A 65 13.60 2.26 -10.24
N ALA A 66 14.65 3.02 -10.55
CA ALA A 66 15.97 2.82 -9.95
C ALA A 66 16.02 3.20 -8.45
N SER A 67 15.30 4.27 -8.07
CA SER A 67 15.16 4.67 -6.68
C SER A 67 14.41 3.61 -5.86
N MET A 68 13.34 3.03 -6.45
CA MET A 68 12.57 1.96 -5.83
C MET A 68 13.44 0.74 -5.53
N GLN A 69 14.35 0.34 -6.41
CA GLN A 69 15.28 -0.75 -6.11
C GLN A 69 16.13 -0.48 -4.86
N SER A 70 16.71 0.72 -4.79
CA SER A 70 17.58 1.11 -3.69
C SER A 70 16.82 1.10 -2.38
N PHE A 71 15.60 1.61 -2.40
CA PHE A 71 14.66 1.56 -1.28
C PHE A 71 14.29 0.12 -0.87
N LEU A 72 13.90 -0.74 -1.82
CA LEU A 72 13.50 -2.12 -1.48
C LEU A 72 14.65 -2.92 -0.87
N ARG A 73 15.90 -2.64 -1.27
CA ARG A 73 17.13 -3.26 -0.76
C ARG A 73 17.55 -2.72 0.62
N SER A 74 17.19 -1.49 0.98
CA SER A 74 17.50 -0.91 2.28
C SER A 74 16.58 -1.39 3.40
N ARG A 75 15.42 -1.99 3.04
CA ARG A 75 14.47 -2.53 4.02
C ARG A 75 15.09 -3.63 4.89
N PRO A 76 14.68 -3.74 6.18
CA PRO A 76 15.03 -4.89 7.00
C PRO A 76 14.67 -6.20 6.30
N LYS A 77 15.57 -7.17 6.37
CA LYS A 77 15.34 -8.50 5.78
C LYS A 77 14.36 -9.33 6.60
N SER A 78 14.27 -9.06 7.90
CA SER A 78 13.40 -9.75 8.83
C SER A 78 13.01 -8.84 10.00
N PHE A 79 11.90 -9.17 10.66
CA PHE A 79 11.39 -8.51 11.87
C PHE A 79 11.25 -9.53 13.00
N LYS A 80 11.52 -9.14 14.25
CA LYS A 80 11.42 -10.08 15.39
C LYS A 80 9.97 -10.33 15.78
N SER A 81 9.12 -9.33 15.66
CA SER A 81 7.70 -9.38 15.99
C SER A 81 6.85 -8.61 14.96
N LEU A 82 5.53 -8.80 15.01
CA LEU A 82 4.57 -7.97 14.25
C LEU A 82 4.66 -6.50 14.65
N THR A 83 4.78 -6.22 15.96
CA THR A 83 4.94 -4.87 16.50
C THR A 83 6.19 -4.18 15.93
N ASP A 84 7.32 -4.88 15.84
CA ASP A 84 8.56 -4.34 15.26
C ASP A 84 8.36 -3.96 13.79
N ALA A 85 7.63 -4.78 13.03
CA ALA A 85 7.31 -4.50 11.63
C ALA A 85 6.41 -3.26 11.50
N ILE A 86 5.40 -3.15 12.37
CA ILE A 86 4.50 -1.99 12.42
C ILE A 86 5.26 -0.71 12.75
N SER A 87 6.05 -0.73 13.82
CA SER A 87 6.88 0.41 14.23
C SER A 87 7.88 0.82 13.14
N TRP A 88 8.47 -0.14 12.44
CA TRP A 88 9.36 0.16 11.31
C TRP A 88 8.63 0.82 10.14
N GLY A 89 7.44 0.33 9.79
CA GLY A 89 6.62 0.91 8.71
C GLY A 89 6.22 2.35 8.99
N MET A 90 5.87 2.65 10.24
CA MET A 90 5.57 4.01 10.68
C MET A 90 6.81 4.91 10.72
N GLY A 91 7.91 4.42 11.30
CA GLY A 91 9.14 5.20 11.50
C GLY A 91 9.87 5.58 10.20
N ASN A 92 9.73 4.81 9.13
CA ASN A 92 10.35 5.08 7.82
C ASN A 92 9.42 5.83 6.86
N GLY A 93 8.26 6.30 7.34
CA GLY A 93 7.31 7.07 6.53
C GLY A 93 6.65 6.26 5.42
N HIS A 94 6.55 4.93 5.57
CA HIS A 94 5.82 4.09 4.62
C HIS A 94 4.31 4.28 4.78
N ILE A 95 3.85 4.30 6.03
CA ILE A 95 2.46 4.56 6.42
C ILE A 95 2.51 5.47 7.64
N LYS A 96 1.88 6.63 7.58
CA LYS A 96 1.86 7.63 8.65
C LYS A 96 0.72 7.40 9.64
N ASN A 97 -0.35 6.76 9.19
CA ASN A 97 -1.52 6.46 10.01
C ASN A 97 -1.31 5.16 10.81
N GLU A 98 -1.29 5.27 12.15
CA GLU A 98 -1.13 4.13 13.04
C GLU A 98 -2.24 3.09 12.89
N GLU A 99 -3.50 3.53 12.76
CA GLU A 99 -4.63 2.62 12.64
C GLU A 99 -4.52 1.77 11.36
N SER A 100 -4.22 2.42 10.23
CA SER A 100 -3.99 1.72 8.97
C SER A 100 -2.79 0.79 9.06
N ALA A 101 -1.68 1.25 9.63
CA ALA A 101 -0.45 0.47 9.76
C ALA A 101 -0.66 -0.82 10.57
N ARG A 102 -1.43 -0.76 11.66
CA ARG A 102 -1.75 -1.94 12.50
C ARG A 102 -2.55 -3.00 11.76
N VAL A 103 -3.35 -2.61 10.77
CA VAL A 103 -4.19 -3.53 9.97
C VAL A 103 -3.46 -4.00 8.71
N SER A 104 -2.75 -3.11 8.02
CA SER A 104 -2.21 -3.40 6.67
C SER A 104 -0.82 -4.04 6.69
N ILE A 105 0.06 -3.65 7.62
CA ILE A 105 1.45 -4.18 7.68
C ILE A 105 1.49 -5.69 7.92
N PRO A 106 0.65 -6.29 8.79
CA PRO A 106 0.60 -7.74 8.93
C PRO A 106 0.40 -8.50 7.62
N GLY A 107 -0.37 -7.94 6.66
CA GLY A 107 -0.60 -8.55 5.35
C GLY A 107 0.59 -8.47 4.39
N GLN A 108 1.61 -7.68 4.74
CA GLN A 108 2.84 -7.48 3.97
C GLN A 108 3.99 -8.39 4.44
N ILE A 109 3.85 -9.05 5.59
CA ILE A 109 4.85 -9.95 6.16
C ILE A 109 4.27 -11.36 6.37
N LYS A 110 5.17 -12.33 6.53
CA LYS A 110 4.83 -13.71 6.84
C LYS A 110 5.82 -14.28 7.84
N ASN A 111 5.35 -15.20 8.66
CA ASN A 111 6.19 -15.91 9.62
C ASN A 111 7.15 -16.84 8.89
N VAL A 112 8.42 -16.82 9.28
CA VAL A 112 9.50 -17.57 8.65
C VAL A 112 9.36 -19.08 8.90
N ALA A 113 8.87 -19.47 10.08
CA ALA A 113 8.70 -20.87 10.47
C ALA A 113 7.41 -21.48 9.91
N THR A 114 6.28 -20.77 10.05
CA THR A 114 4.96 -21.31 9.66
C THR A 114 4.61 -21.01 8.19
N GLY A 115 5.20 -19.97 7.61
CA GLY A 115 4.84 -19.47 6.28
C GLY A 115 3.50 -18.74 6.22
N LYS A 116 2.72 -18.68 7.32
CA LYS A 116 1.45 -17.97 7.41
C LYS A 116 1.65 -16.46 7.36
N LEU A 117 0.65 -15.72 6.89
CA LEU A 117 0.70 -14.26 6.88
C LEU A 117 0.61 -13.71 8.30
N GLY A 118 1.16 -12.52 8.52
CA GLY A 118 1.01 -11.84 9.81
C GLY A 118 -0.45 -11.58 10.19
N THR A 119 -1.34 -11.42 9.21
CA THR A 119 -2.80 -11.26 9.43
C THR A 119 -3.43 -12.49 10.07
N ASP A 120 -2.98 -13.69 9.69
CA ASP A 120 -3.62 -14.96 10.06
C ASP A 120 -3.21 -15.41 11.47
N GLU A 121 -2.17 -14.79 12.04
CA GLU A 121 -1.68 -15.07 13.39
C GLU A 121 -2.42 -14.25 14.47
N PHE A 122 -3.22 -13.26 14.09
CA PHE A 122 -4.11 -12.55 15.03
C PHE A 122 -5.38 -13.34 15.39
N GLU A 123 -5.68 -14.42 14.65
CA GLU A 123 -6.92 -15.20 14.83
C GLU A 123 -6.77 -16.37 15.83
N GLU A 124 -5.58 -16.64 16.38
CA GLU A 124 -5.50 -17.55 17.53
C GLU A 124 -5.86 -16.77 18.81
N PRO A 125 -6.97 -17.10 19.49
CA PRO A 125 -7.38 -16.38 20.68
C PRO A 125 -6.28 -16.49 21.72
N MET A 126 -5.90 -15.34 22.30
CA MET A 126 -5.21 -15.32 23.58
C MET A 126 -6.11 -16.01 24.59
N ILE A 127 -5.89 -17.31 24.81
CA ILE A 127 -6.41 -18.00 25.97
C ILE A 127 -5.61 -17.43 27.13
N ASP A 128 -6.16 -16.39 27.76
CA ASP A 128 -5.81 -15.97 29.11
C ASP A 128 -6.00 -17.19 30.02
N THR A 129 -4.93 -17.95 30.18
CA THR A 129 -4.84 -18.97 31.22
C THR A 129 -4.08 -18.30 32.36
N PRO A 130 -4.72 -17.97 33.49
CA PRO A 130 -4.04 -17.39 34.62
C PRO A 130 -3.11 -18.46 35.20
N VAL A 131 -1.80 -18.31 34.96
CA VAL A 131 -0.79 -19.11 35.66
C VAL A 131 -0.76 -18.59 37.10
N LEU A 132 -1.33 -19.40 37.99
CA LEU A 132 -1.21 -19.24 39.43
C LEU A 132 0.27 -19.32 39.84
N THR A 133 0.64 -18.32 40.63
CA THR A 133 1.83 -18.14 41.44
C THR A 133 2.44 -19.41 42.02
N GLU A 134 3.78 -19.49 42.01
CA GLU A 134 4.52 -19.98 43.17
C GLU A 134 5.94 -19.35 43.29
N ALA A 135 6.13 -18.73 44.46
CA ALA A 135 7.32 -18.53 45.28
C ALA A 135 8.53 -17.66 44.85
N ILE A 136 8.80 -16.73 45.76
CA ILE A 136 9.85 -15.71 45.90
C ILE A 136 11.23 -16.31 46.21
N SER A 137 12.29 -15.73 45.64
CA SER A 137 13.56 -15.52 46.35
C SER A 137 14.39 -14.39 45.69
N GLU A 138 14.44 -13.22 46.34
CA GLU A 138 15.50 -12.22 46.10
C GLU A 138 16.87 -12.74 46.60
N PRO A 139 18.01 -12.18 46.16
CA PRO A 139 18.54 -11.05 46.95
C PRO A 139 19.25 -9.93 46.14
N GLN A 140 18.96 -8.71 46.59
CA GLN A 140 19.90 -7.65 46.98
C GLN A 140 20.82 -6.98 45.94
N TYR A 141 20.47 -5.72 45.67
CA TYR A 141 21.39 -4.65 45.28
C TYR A 141 22.54 -4.50 46.29
N SER A 142 23.76 -4.47 45.78
CA SER A 142 24.93 -3.91 46.49
C SER A 142 25.57 -2.87 45.58
N ILE A 143 25.55 -1.62 46.02
CA ILE A 143 26.34 -0.52 45.49
C ILE A 143 27.75 -0.68 46.06
N ASP A 144 28.76 -0.72 45.21
CA ASP A 144 30.11 -0.30 45.60
C ASP A 144 30.84 0.35 44.44
N SER A 145 31.66 1.34 44.81
CA SER A 145 32.19 2.37 43.94
C SER A 145 33.67 2.13 43.61
N ILE A 146 34.12 2.65 42.46
CA ILE A 146 35.46 3.21 42.14
C ILE A 146 36.49 2.34 41.36
N ARG A 147 36.83 2.89 40.17
CA ARG A 147 38.15 3.10 39.48
C ARG A 147 38.53 2.37 38.19
N GLU A 148 39.11 3.20 37.33
CA GLU A 148 39.66 3.05 35.98
C GLU A 148 40.91 2.16 35.95
N ASP A 149 41.10 1.38 34.88
CA ASP A 149 42.20 1.53 33.92
C ASP A 149 42.19 0.40 32.86
N GLU A 150 42.96 0.64 31.81
CA GLU A 150 42.88 0.18 30.43
C GLU A 150 43.24 -1.30 30.14
N GLU A 151 42.78 -1.76 28.97
CA GLU A 151 43.60 -2.37 27.88
C GLU A 151 43.08 -3.69 27.27
N PHE A 152 43.30 -3.73 25.95
CA PHE A 152 42.80 -4.60 24.87
C PHE A 152 42.89 -6.12 25.04
N GLY A 153 41.86 -6.85 24.55
CA GLY A 153 41.99 -8.27 24.22
C GLY A 153 40.76 -8.99 23.66
N ALA A 154 40.82 -9.27 22.34
CA ALA A 154 40.08 -10.27 21.55
C ALA A 154 38.64 -9.97 21.04
N PRO A 155 38.37 -10.11 19.72
CA PRO A 155 37.04 -10.02 19.17
C PRO A 155 36.30 -11.36 19.37
N SER A 156 35.31 -11.37 20.25
CA SER A 156 34.39 -12.49 20.38
C SER A 156 33.49 -12.57 19.13
N ILE A 157 33.81 -13.54 18.27
CA ILE A 157 32.97 -14.04 17.20
C ILE A 157 31.75 -14.73 17.83
N SER A 158 30.60 -14.05 17.83
CA SER A 158 29.27 -14.66 17.64
C SER A 158 28.14 -13.62 17.78
N ASN A 159 28.12 -12.60 16.92
CA ASN A 159 26.85 -11.91 16.64
C ASN A 159 26.04 -12.78 15.66
N GLN A 160 25.54 -13.91 16.13
CA GLN A 160 24.36 -14.52 15.52
C GLN A 160 23.22 -13.53 15.80
N LYS A 161 23.03 -12.53 14.93
CA LYS A 161 21.78 -11.80 14.86
C LYS A 161 20.70 -12.86 14.70
N SER A 162 19.90 -13.07 15.75
CA SER A 162 18.75 -13.96 15.67
C SER A 162 17.95 -13.56 14.44
N LEU A 163 17.75 -14.52 13.52
CA LEU A 163 16.92 -14.29 12.35
C LEU A 163 15.53 -13.92 12.88
N GLY A 164 14.98 -12.79 12.43
CA GLY A 164 13.66 -12.36 12.87
C GLY A 164 12.59 -13.38 12.49
N ASN A 165 11.54 -13.50 13.30
CA ASN A 165 10.45 -14.46 13.10
C ASN A 165 9.60 -14.16 11.85
N TYR A 166 9.65 -12.93 11.33
CA TYR A 166 8.87 -12.51 10.15
C TYR A 166 9.78 -12.02 9.02
N THR A 167 9.35 -12.25 7.79
CA THR A 167 9.97 -11.73 6.56
C THR A 167 8.90 -11.13 5.66
N TRP A 168 9.31 -10.32 4.68
CA TRP A 168 8.39 -9.82 3.64
C TRP A 168 7.65 -10.97 2.94
N ARG A 169 6.34 -10.79 2.75
CA ARG A 169 5.47 -11.75 2.04
C ARG A 169 5.98 -12.03 0.62
N ILE A 170 6.45 -10.97 -0.05
CA ILE A 170 6.98 -11.02 -1.40
C ILE A 170 8.32 -10.29 -1.50
N ASP A 171 9.27 -10.91 -2.19
CA ASP A 171 10.48 -10.23 -2.65
C ASP A 171 10.17 -9.44 -3.92
N LEU A 172 9.76 -8.19 -3.73
CA LEU A 172 9.33 -7.32 -4.83
C LEU A 172 10.47 -7.04 -5.82
N CYS A 173 11.75 -7.10 -5.41
CA CYS A 173 12.89 -6.92 -6.30
C CYS A 173 12.90 -7.95 -7.44
N LYS A 174 12.43 -9.20 -7.19
CA LYS A 174 12.35 -10.24 -8.23
C LYS A 174 11.36 -9.92 -9.35
N THR A 175 10.48 -8.95 -9.13
CA THR A 175 9.48 -8.52 -10.12
C THR A 175 9.98 -7.39 -11.02
N GLU A 176 11.19 -6.86 -10.81
CA GLU A 176 11.76 -5.70 -11.52
C GLU A 176 11.66 -5.80 -13.04
N LYS A 177 11.96 -6.98 -13.59
CA LYS A 177 11.88 -7.26 -15.03
C LYS A 177 10.51 -6.97 -15.65
N HIS A 178 9.46 -6.87 -14.82
CA HIS A 178 8.10 -6.57 -15.24
C HIS A 178 7.71 -5.10 -15.08
N TRP A 179 8.43 -4.31 -14.27
CA TRP A 179 8.05 -2.93 -13.93
C TRP A 179 7.90 -2.00 -15.13
N PRO A 180 8.82 -2.01 -16.13
CA PRO A 180 8.63 -1.18 -17.33
C PRO A 180 7.31 -1.50 -18.03
N GLY A 181 6.98 -2.79 -18.17
CA GLY A 181 5.73 -3.24 -18.78
C GLY A 181 4.48 -2.97 -17.94
N TRP A 182 4.61 -2.46 -16.72
CA TRP A 182 3.47 -2.00 -15.92
C TRP A 182 3.08 -0.57 -16.26
N PHE A 183 4.05 0.30 -16.50
CA PHE A 183 3.83 1.74 -16.60
C PHE A 183 3.99 2.30 -18.02
N GLN A 184 4.70 1.59 -18.91
CA GLN A 184 4.89 2.04 -20.29
C GLN A 184 3.56 2.16 -21.05
N GLY A 185 3.33 3.33 -21.64
CA GLY A 185 2.10 3.70 -22.34
C GLY A 185 0.88 3.88 -21.43
N LEU A 186 1.05 3.89 -20.11
CA LEU A 186 -0.05 3.95 -19.15
C LEU A 186 -0.84 5.25 -19.28
N SER A 187 -0.17 6.39 -19.46
CA SER A 187 -0.85 7.70 -19.53
C SER A 187 -1.75 7.79 -20.75
N LYS A 188 -1.27 7.32 -21.92
CA LYS A 188 -2.07 7.27 -23.14
C LYS A 188 -3.26 6.32 -23.02
N LYS A 189 -3.06 5.14 -22.44
CA LYS A 189 -4.15 4.18 -22.18
C LYS A 189 -5.20 4.75 -21.23
N PHE A 190 -4.77 5.42 -20.16
CA PHE A 190 -5.67 6.08 -19.23
C PHE A 190 -6.55 7.12 -19.95
N LEU A 191 -5.95 7.94 -20.81
CA LEU A 191 -6.66 8.98 -21.56
C LEU A 191 -7.61 8.42 -22.64
N SER A 192 -7.37 7.22 -23.18
CA SER A 192 -8.24 6.61 -24.20
C SER A 192 -9.49 5.93 -23.65
N ILE A 193 -9.61 5.77 -22.32
CA ILE A 193 -10.73 5.07 -21.69
C ILE A 193 -11.98 5.95 -21.67
N HIS A 194 -13.10 5.39 -22.14
CA HIS A 194 -14.41 6.05 -22.27
C HIS A 194 -15.26 5.91 -20.99
N ALA A 195 -14.63 6.00 -19.82
CA ALA A 195 -15.28 6.03 -18.51
C ALA A 195 -14.94 7.35 -17.80
N GLN A 196 -15.72 7.67 -16.76
CA GLN A 196 -15.40 8.82 -15.94
C GLN A 196 -14.13 8.54 -15.13
N LYS A 197 -13.18 9.47 -15.14
CA LYS A 197 -11.84 9.26 -14.58
C LYS A 197 -11.53 10.23 -13.45
N LEU A 198 -10.87 9.73 -12.42
CA LEU A 198 -10.30 10.48 -11.31
C LEU A 198 -8.84 10.08 -11.09
N LEU A 199 -7.95 11.06 -11.02
CA LEU A 199 -6.54 10.88 -10.66
C LEU A 199 -6.26 11.53 -9.30
N LEU A 200 -5.81 10.74 -8.33
CA LEU A 200 -5.39 11.19 -7.01
C LEU A 200 -3.86 11.18 -6.94
N LEU A 201 -3.24 12.33 -6.63
CA LEU A 201 -1.78 12.43 -6.53
C LEU A 201 -1.35 12.91 -5.14
N ALA A 202 -0.24 12.37 -4.64
CA ALA A 202 0.43 12.90 -3.44
C ALA A 202 1.21 14.19 -3.75
N ASN A 203 1.66 14.35 -4.99
CA ASN A 203 2.37 15.56 -5.45
C ASN A 203 2.06 15.81 -6.94
N ILE A 204 1.84 17.08 -7.30
CA ILE A 204 1.58 17.56 -8.66
C ILE A 204 2.79 17.41 -9.59
N ASP A 205 4.00 17.44 -9.04
CA ASP A 205 5.26 17.35 -9.81
C ASP A 205 5.42 16.02 -10.58
N ARG A 206 4.54 15.06 -10.32
CA ARG A 206 4.56 13.72 -10.91
C ARG A 206 3.88 13.65 -12.27
N MET A 207 3.22 14.72 -12.73
CA MET A 207 2.44 14.75 -13.96
C MET A 207 3.34 14.76 -15.19
N ASP A 208 3.11 13.82 -16.11
CA ASP A 208 3.79 13.82 -17.41
C ASP A 208 3.05 14.69 -18.42
N LYS A 209 3.71 14.94 -19.56
CA LYS A 209 3.19 15.78 -20.64
C LYS A 209 1.81 15.32 -21.14
N ASP A 210 1.59 14.01 -21.29
CA ASP A 210 0.33 13.49 -21.82
C ASP A 210 -0.83 13.75 -20.84
N LEU A 211 -0.61 13.47 -19.55
CA LEU A 211 -1.60 13.76 -18.50
C LEU A 211 -1.81 15.25 -18.27
N THR A 212 -0.78 16.09 -18.37
CA THR A 212 -0.93 17.55 -18.31
C THR A 212 -1.85 18.05 -19.41
N VAL A 213 -1.61 17.64 -20.66
CA VAL A 213 -2.47 18.01 -21.79
C VAL A 213 -3.88 17.45 -21.59
N GLY A 214 -4.02 16.21 -21.16
CA GLY A 214 -5.32 15.59 -20.88
C GLY A 214 -6.11 16.31 -19.79
N GLN A 215 -5.43 16.75 -18.73
CA GLN A 215 -6.04 17.49 -17.63
C GLN A 215 -6.51 18.87 -18.08
N MET A 216 -5.67 19.61 -18.83
CA MET A 216 -6.04 20.91 -19.40
C MET A 216 -7.22 20.81 -20.38
N GLN A 217 -7.39 19.66 -21.04
CA GLN A 217 -8.54 19.36 -21.90
C GLN A 217 -9.79 18.87 -21.13
N GLY A 218 -9.72 18.76 -19.79
CA GLY A 218 -10.84 18.30 -18.96
C GLY A 218 -11.19 16.82 -19.13
N LYS A 219 -10.24 15.98 -19.57
CA LYS A 219 -10.50 14.55 -19.84
C LYS A 219 -10.66 13.69 -18.57
N PHE A 220 -10.23 14.19 -17.43
CA PHE A 220 -10.36 13.53 -16.13
C PHE A 220 -10.42 14.57 -15.01
N GLU A 221 -10.91 14.15 -13.84
CA GLU A 221 -10.81 14.95 -12.62
C GLU A 221 -9.47 14.65 -11.94
N MET A 222 -8.83 15.67 -11.36
CA MET A 222 -7.59 15.50 -10.62
C MET A 222 -7.71 16.15 -9.25
N GLN A 223 -7.24 15.45 -8.22
CA GLN A 223 -7.14 15.97 -6.86
C GLN A 223 -5.75 15.68 -6.31
N VAL A 224 -5.17 16.67 -5.63
CA VAL A 224 -3.85 16.54 -5.00
C VAL A 224 -4.03 16.56 -3.49
N LEU A 225 -3.56 15.50 -2.82
CA LEU A 225 -3.52 15.43 -1.36
C LEU A 225 -2.11 15.76 -0.92
N THR A 226 -1.97 16.81 -0.10
CA THR A 226 -0.67 17.18 0.49
C THR A 226 -0.48 16.48 1.82
N ARG A 227 0.76 16.41 2.32
CA ARG A 227 1.13 15.82 3.62
C ARG A 227 0.99 14.29 3.74
N VAL A 228 0.54 13.61 2.70
CA VAL A 228 0.57 12.14 2.57
C VAL A 228 1.92 11.67 2.01
N GLY A 229 2.27 10.42 2.28
CA GLY A 229 3.38 9.69 1.68
C GLY A 229 2.94 8.98 0.39
N HIS A 230 3.49 7.79 0.14
CA HIS A 230 3.17 7.02 -1.07
C HIS A 230 1.80 6.36 -1.01
N ALA A 231 1.40 5.82 0.14
CA ALA A 231 0.12 5.16 0.33
C ALA A 231 -0.94 6.16 0.78
N VAL A 232 -1.36 7.03 -0.15
CA VAL A 232 -2.30 8.15 0.11
C VAL A 232 -3.57 7.69 0.82
N GLN A 233 -4.13 6.56 0.38
CA GLN A 233 -5.33 5.95 0.95
C GLN A 233 -5.15 5.40 2.36
N GLU A 234 -3.92 5.10 2.78
CA GLU A 234 -3.63 4.65 4.15
C GLU A 234 -3.32 5.84 5.07
N ASP A 235 -2.63 6.85 4.54
CA ASP A 235 -2.21 8.02 5.30
C ASP A 235 -3.36 8.98 5.62
N ASP A 236 -4.28 9.20 4.67
CA ASP A 236 -5.48 10.05 4.86
C ASP A 236 -6.73 9.38 4.24
N PRO A 237 -7.22 8.30 4.87
CA PRO A 237 -8.36 7.53 4.35
C PRO A 237 -9.63 8.37 4.28
N GLU A 238 -9.84 9.28 5.25
CA GLU A 238 -11.00 10.18 5.31
C GLU A 238 -11.05 11.12 4.12
N LYS A 239 -9.93 11.77 3.78
CA LYS A 239 -9.88 12.66 2.63
C LYS A 239 -10.06 11.90 1.31
N VAL A 240 -9.46 10.72 1.18
CA VAL A 240 -9.66 9.86 0.00
C VAL A 240 -11.12 9.44 -0.11
N ALA A 241 -11.76 8.99 0.96
CA ALA A 241 -13.18 8.62 0.99
C ALA A 241 -14.09 9.81 0.64
N SER A 242 -13.79 11.00 1.15
CA SER A 242 -14.53 12.23 0.84
C SER A 242 -14.46 12.58 -0.64
N ILE A 243 -13.27 12.52 -1.25
CA ILE A 243 -13.08 12.79 -2.68
C ILE A 243 -13.81 11.74 -3.53
N LEU A 244 -13.67 10.46 -3.19
CA LEU A 244 -14.34 9.36 -3.89
C LEU A 244 -15.85 9.49 -3.82
N SER A 245 -16.40 9.77 -2.63
CA SER A 245 -17.84 9.94 -2.46
C SER A 245 -18.36 11.10 -3.31
N ASN A 246 -17.62 12.21 -3.37
CA ASN A 246 -17.96 13.33 -4.26
C ASN A 246 -17.91 12.94 -5.73
N PHE A 247 -16.88 12.21 -6.16
CA PHE A 247 -16.79 11.67 -7.51
C PHE A 247 -17.98 10.77 -7.85
N LEU A 248 -18.34 9.84 -6.97
CA LEU A 248 -19.45 8.91 -7.18
C LEU A 248 -20.80 9.64 -7.27
N VAL A 249 -21.09 10.53 -6.33
CA VAL A 249 -22.36 11.28 -6.29
C VAL A 249 -22.46 12.27 -7.46
N ARG A 250 -21.38 13.01 -7.78
CA ARG A 250 -21.34 13.96 -8.89
C ARG A 250 -21.67 13.30 -10.22
N ASN A 251 -21.17 12.08 -10.43
CA ASN A 251 -21.38 11.32 -11.66
C ASN A 251 -22.62 10.40 -11.60
N LYS A 252 -23.43 10.50 -10.54
CA LYS A 252 -24.66 9.70 -10.34
C LYS A 252 -24.41 8.19 -10.31
N PHE A 253 -23.23 7.78 -9.84
CA PHE A 253 -22.89 6.37 -9.65
C PHE A 253 -23.38 5.83 -8.29
N ALA A 254 -23.57 6.72 -7.32
CA ALA A 254 -24.10 6.40 -6.00
C ALA A 254 -25.01 7.52 -5.49
N ASN A 255 -25.89 7.17 -4.54
CA ASN A 255 -26.71 8.14 -3.83
C ASN A 255 -25.99 8.62 -2.56
N PRO A 256 -26.08 9.91 -2.22
CA PRO A 256 -25.51 10.43 -0.97
C PRO A 256 -26.23 9.85 0.25
N THR A 257 -25.49 9.62 1.33
CA THR A 257 -26.03 9.32 2.67
C THR A 257 -26.29 10.61 3.45
N GLY A 258 -26.94 10.52 4.62
CA GLY A 258 -27.42 11.69 5.37
C GLY A 258 -26.36 12.75 5.69
N ASP A 259 -25.16 12.32 6.08
CA ASP A 259 -24.06 13.23 6.47
C ASP A 259 -23.16 13.63 5.29
N PHE A 260 -23.57 13.32 4.04
CA PHE A 260 -22.76 13.62 2.86
C PHE A 260 -22.70 15.12 2.58
N VAL A 261 -21.49 15.68 2.71
CA VAL A 261 -21.20 17.06 2.32
C VAL A 261 -20.69 17.08 0.88
N ARG A 262 -21.47 17.70 0.00
CA ARG A 262 -21.06 17.90 -1.40
C ARG A 262 -19.98 18.98 -1.48
N ILE A 263 -18.79 18.58 -1.87
CA ILE A 263 -17.67 19.47 -2.16
C ILE A 263 -17.80 19.90 -3.61
N LEU A 264 -18.12 21.17 -3.83
CA LEU A 264 -18.08 21.76 -5.16
C LEU A 264 -16.61 22.05 -5.53
N PRO A 265 -16.17 21.78 -6.78
CA PRO A 265 -14.84 22.21 -7.22
C PRO A 265 -14.74 23.73 -7.03
N GLY A 266 -13.70 24.19 -6.34
CA GLY A 266 -13.41 25.63 -6.24
C GLY A 266 -13.16 26.19 -7.65
N CYS A 267 -13.81 27.31 -7.96
CA CYS A 267 -13.58 28.07 -9.19
C CYS A 267 -12.15 28.60 -9.27
#